data_AF-A0A6A7RPL1-F1
#
_entry.id   AF-A0A6A7RPL1-F1
#
_cell.length_a   1.000
_cell.length_b   1.000
_cell.length_c   1.000
_cell.angle_alpha   90.00
_cell.angle_beta   90.00
_cell.angle_gamma   90.00
#
_symmetry.space_group_name_H-M   'P 1'
#
loop_
_entity.id
_entity.type
_entity.pdbx_description
1 polymer ?
#
loop_
_entity_poly.entity_id
_entity_poly.type
_entity_poly.pdbx_seq_one_letter_code
_entity_poly.pdbx_strand_id
1 'polypeptide(L)' 'MNENRLPDYIDHIQQAAADVCGFVEGLAKDDFLADKRTQQAVIMSLIIIGEAATKVMEGYVAFTQAHPFDAIQC' A
#
# COMPACT_ATOMS: atom_id res chain seq x y z
N MET A 1 3.05 -26.33 -7.96
CA MET A 1 4.32 -25.65 -7.63
C MET A 1 3.97 -24.45 -6.78
N ASN A 2 4.60 -24.25 -5.63
CA ASN A 2 4.28 -23.13 -4.75
C ASN A 2 4.98 -21.89 -5.35
N GLU A 3 4.26 -21.15 -6.19
CA GLU A 3 4.78 -19.90 -6.79
C GLU A 3 5.09 -18.91 -5.67
N ASN A 4 6.29 -18.34 -5.71
CA ASN A 4 6.66 -17.32 -4.75
C ASN A 4 5.82 -16.07 -5.03
N ARG A 5 4.82 -15.81 -4.18
CA ARG A 5 3.90 -14.66 -4.28
C ARG A 5 4.44 -13.36 -3.69
N LEU A 6 5.66 -13.39 -3.14
CA LEU A 6 6.28 -12.20 -2.55
C LEU A 6 6.38 -11.05 -3.56
N PRO A 7 6.85 -11.24 -4.81
CA PRO A 7 6.87 -10.17 -5.80
C PRO A 7 5.48 -9.59 -6.04
N ASP A 8 4.45 -10.43 -6.20
CA ASP A 8 3.07 -9.97 -6.40
C ASP A 8 2.59 -9.09 -5.24
N TYR A 9 2.89 -9.46 -4.00
CA TYR A 9 2.50 -8.65 -2.84
C TYR A 9 3.23 -7.30 -2.80
N ILE A 10 4.52 -7.27 -3.15
CA ILE A 10 5.27 -6.01 -3.25
C ILE A 10 4.74 -5.14 -4.38
N ASP A 11 4.44 -5.73 -5.54
CA ASP A 11 3.86 -5.03 -6.68
C ASP A 11 2.47 -4.45 -6.34
N HIS A 12 1.63 -5.20 -5.63
CA HIS A 12 0.35 -4.69 -5.15
C HIS A 12 0.50 -3.49 -4.21
N ILE A 13 1.48 -3.53 -3.29
CA ILE A 13 1.76 -2.40 -2.38
C ILE A 13 2.23 -1.18 -3.18
N GLN A 14 3.17 -1.36 -4.11
CA GLN A 14 3.71 -0.27 -4.92
C GLN A 14 2.64 0.36 -5.82
N GLN A 15 1.84 -0.47 -6.49
CA GLN A 15 0.77 0.00 -7.36
C GLN A 15 -0.29 0.76 -6.56
N ALA A 16 -0.75 0.20 -5.43
CA ALA A 16 -1.74 0.86 -4.60
C ALA A 16 -1.21 2.19 -4.01
N ALA A 17 0.06 2.27 -3.66
CA ALA A 17 0.68 3.52 -3.22
C ALA A 17 0.73 4.56 -4.35
N ALA A 18 1.11 4.14 -5.56
CA ALA A 18 1.10 5.00 -6.74
C ALA A 18 -0.32 5.52 -7.05
N ASP A 19 -1.33 4.65 -6.95
CA ASP A 19 -2.74 5.01 -7.15
C ASP A 19 -3.20 6.04 -6.11
N VAL A 20 -2.88 5.85 -4.82
CA VAL A 20 -3.19 6.85 -3.77
C VAL A 20 -2.61 8.20 -4.12
N CYS A 21 -1.32 8.24 -4.50
CA CYS A 21 -0.67 9.48 -4.92
C CYS A 21 -1.36 10.11 -6.13
N GLY A 22 -1.71 9.31 -7.15
CA GLY A 22 -2.40 9.79 -8.35
C GLY A 22 -3.82 10.29 -8.08
N PHE A 23 -4.55 9.70 -7.14
CA PHE A 23 -5.91 10.14 -6.79
C PHE A 23 -5.93 11.49 -6.08
N VAL A 24 -4.88 11.82 -5.34
CA VAL A 24 -4.79 13.08 -4.57
C VAL A 24 -3.93 14.13 -5.26
N GLU A 25 -3.26 13.80 -6.37
CA GLU A 25 -2.39 14.72 -7.09
C GLU A 25 -3.18 15.94 -7.60
N GLY A 26 -2.68 17.14 -7.27
CA GLY A 26 -3.32 18.39 -7.66
C GLY A 26 -4.64 18.70 -6.93
N LEU A 27 -5.08 17.86 -6.00
CA LEU A 27 -6.32 18.04 -5.27
C LEU A 27 -6.08 18.85 -3.99
N ALA A 28 -6.80 19.97 -3.83
CA ALA A 28 -6.76 20.69 -2.56
C ALA A 28 -7.47 19.88 -1.47
N LYS A 29 -7.14 20.15 -0.21
CA LYS A 29 -7.71 19.43 0.93
C LYS A 29 -9.24 19.52 0.97
N ASP A 30 -9.81 20.70 0.74
CA ASP A 30 -11.26 20.89 0.80
C ASP A 30 -11.98 20.16 -0.33
N ASP A 31 -11.37 20.12 -1.53
CA ASP A 31 -11.88 19.36 -2.67
C ASP A 31 -11.85 17.84 -2.38
N PHE A 32 -10.78 17.34 -1.77
CA PHE A 32 -10.71 15.94 -1.31
C PHE A 32 -11.78 15.61 -0.27
N LEU A 33 -12.02 16.50 0.69
CA LEU A 33 -13.03 16.30 1.73
C LEU A 33 -14.46 16.33 1.17
N ALA A 34 -14.70 17.05 0.08
CA ALA A 34 -15.97 17.10 -0.61
C ALA A 34 -16.20 15.91 -1.57
N ASP A 35 -15.13 15.29 -2.10
CA ASP A 35 -15.24 14.18 -3.05
C ASP A 35 -15.17 12.80 -2.36
N LYS A 36 -16.34 12.28 -2.01
CA LYS A 36 -16.48 10.94 -1.43
C LYS A 36 -15.97 9.81 -2.33
N ARG A 37 -16.00 9.97 -3.66
CA ARG A 37 -15.53 8.91 -4.58
C ARG A 37 -14.01 8.79 -4.51
N THR A 38 -13.31 9.92 -4.52
CA THR A 38 -11.85 9.94 -4.36
C THR A 38 -11.44 9.41 -2.98
N GLN A 39 -12.16 9.75 -1.91
CA GLN A 39 -11.93 9.16 -0.59
C GLN A 39 -12.08 7.62 -0.60
N GLN A 40 -13.13 7.09 -1.23
CA GLN A 40 -13.34 5.65 -1.33
C GLN A 40 -12.24 4.95 -2.14
N ALA A 41 -11.77 5.57 -3.22
CA ALA A 41 -10.65 5.06 -4.00
C ALA A 41 -9.35 4.99 -3.16
N VAL A 42 -9.03 6.07 -2.44
CA VAL A 42 -7.88 6.11 -1.52
C VAL A 42 -8.01 5.05 -0.43
N ILE A 43 -9.18 4.93 0.20
CA ILE A 43 -9.42 3.93 1.25
C ILE A 43 -9.21 2.51 0.71
N MET A 44 -9.72 2.21 -0.50
CA MET A 44 -9.53 0.90 -1.12
C MET A 44 -8.05 0.59 -1.34
N SER A 45 -7.29 1.53 -1.89
CA SER A 45 -5.85 1.35 -2.10
C SER A 45 -5.09 1.15 -0.78
N LEU A 46 -5.46 1.85 0.29
CA LEU A 46 -4.88 1.64 1.62
C LEU A 46 -5.19 0.25 2.19
N ILE A 47 -6.39 -0.29 1.94
CA ILE A 47 -6.75 -1.66 2.33
C ILE A 47 -5.88 -2.68 1.59
N ILE A 48 -5.65 -2.49 0.28
CA ILE A 48 -4.79 -3.37 -0.53
C ILE A 48 -3.37 -3.40 0.03
N ILE A 49 -2.80 -2.23 0.36
CA ILE A 49 -1.48 -2.12 0.99
C ILE A 49 -1.45 -2.92 2.31
N GLY A 50 -2.44 -2.74 3.18
CA GLY A 50 -2.50 -3.41 4.48
C GLY A 50 -2.62 -4.93 4.37
N GLU A 51 -3.43 -5.43 3.43
CA GLU A 51 -3.60 -6.86 3.20
C GLU A 51 -2.31 -7.49 2.65
N ALA A 52 -1.69 -6.87 1.64
CA ALA A 52 -0.45 -7.36 1.06
C ALA A 52 0.69 -7.33 2.08
N ALA A 53 0.82 -6.25 2.88
CA ALA A 53 1.81 -6.14 3.93
C ALA A 53 1.64 -7.25 4.99
N THR A 54 0.41 -7.53 5.41
CA THR A 54 0.10 -8.63 6.35
C THR A 54 0.56 -9.97 5.79
N LYS A 55 0.24 -10.27 4.53
CA LYS A 55 0.67 -11.52 3.88
C LYS A 55 2.19 -11.64 3.75
N VAL A 56 2.89 -10.53 3.52
CA VAL A 56 4.36 -10.51 3.51
C VAL A 56 4.93 -10.81 4.89
N MET A 57 4.41 -10.17 5.94
CA MET A 57 4.85 -10.40 7.32
C MET A 57 4.60 -11.84 7.80
N GLU A 58 3.46 -12.42 7.44
CA GLU A 58 3.09 -13.79 7.83
C GLU A 58 3.83 -14.86 7.00
N GLY A 59 3.94 -14.66 5.69
CA GLY A 59 4.44 -15.66 4.75
C GLY A 59 5.96 -15.60 4.50
N TYR A 60 6.61 -14.48 4.80
CA TYR A 60 7.99 -14.19 4.38
C TYR A 60 8.84 -13.55 5.49
N VAL A 61 8.86 -14.19 6.67
CA VAL A 61 9.59 -13.70 7.86
C VAL A 61 11.08 -13.43 7.59
N ALA A 62 11.76 -14.30 6.82
CA ALA A 62 13.17 -14.09 6.48
C ALA A 62 13.39 -12.81 5.63
N PHE A 63 12.43 -12.48 4.76
CA PHE A 63 12.48 -11.25 3.96
C PHE A 63 12.26 -10.01 4.84
N THR A 64 11.28 -10.04 5.74
CA THR A 64 11.02 -8.90 6.64
C THR A 64 12.12 -8.69 7.67
N GLN A 65 12.83 -9.73 8.08
CA GLN A 65 14.02 -9.61 8.93
C GLN A 65 15.24 -9.05 8.17
N ALA A 66 15.37 -9.35 6.88
CA ALA A 66 16.44 -8.81 6.03
C ALA A 66 16.19 -7.34 5.63
N HIS A 67 14.93 -6.92 5.62
CA HIS A 67 14.49 -5.56 5.33
C HIS A 67 13.62 -5.03 6.47
N PRO A 68 14.21 -4.79 7.65
CA PRO A 68 13.47 -4.21 8.76
C PRO A 68 12.96 -2.83 8.32
N PHE A 69 11.69 -2.58 8.61
CA PHE A 69 11.14 -1.25 8.49
C PHE A 69 11.74 -0.43 9.63
N ASP A 70 12.79 0.35 9.35
CA ASP A 70 13.30 1.37 10.27
C ASP A 70 12.24 2.48 10.39
N ALA A 71 11.17 2.18 11.13
CA ALA A 71 10.25 3.19 11.62
C ALA A 71 11.08 4.15 12.50
N ILE A 72 10.97 5.45 12.21
CA ILE A 72 11.65 6.58 12.88
C ILE A 72 12.94 7.02 12.17
N GLN A 73 12.81 7.44 10.92
CA GLN A 73 13.59 8.56 10.38
C GLN A 73 12.72 9.40 9.44
N CYS A 74 11.61 9.91 9.99
CA CYS A 74 10.85 11.02 9.45
C CYS A 74 10.68 12.03 10.59
#